data_AF-A0A7Y1Z8T5-F1
#
_entry.id   AF-A0A7Y1Z8T5-F1
#
_cell.length_a   1.000
_cell.length_b   1.000
_cell.length_c   1.000
_cell.angle_alpha   90.00
_cell.angle_beta   90.00
_cell.angle_gamma   90.00
#
_symmetry.space_group_name_H-M   'P 1'
#
loop_
_entity.id
_entity.type
_entity.pdbx_description
1 polymer ?
#
loop_
_entity_poly.entity_id
_entity_poly.type
_entity_poly.pdbx_seq_one_letter_code
_entity_poly.pdbx_strand_id
1 'polypeptide(L)'
;KLTSEFTQKLSERNIEQYAVSKRHCSGTIEMFQINGKVCSSQGSYFEVYVIWKEEDTSFVKKIDNCGLYLSIPLPNHSISEFITENHDSMKEEEVKNYEIASQLSGPISRTTVQPCFREVSVTHANMSHNIKYNLFDLSNDGLEKNINYDYNNSLHMVMLDTKISEVIKTHQNKFRRQ
;
A
#
# COMPACT_ATOMS: atom_id res chain seq x y z
N LYS A 1 -13.84 7.39 2.84
CA LYS A 1 -15.27 7.06 2.62
C LYS A 1 -15.44 5.83 1.74
N LEU A 2 -15.02 5.84 0.47
CA LEU A 2 -15.19 4.65 -0.41
C LEU A 2 -14.48 3.39 0.12
N THR A 3 -13.23 3.51 0.56
CA THR A 3 -12.49 2.36 1.14
C THR A 3 -13.17 1.83 2.40
N SER A 4 -13.55 2.72 3.33
CA SER A 4 -14.21 2.32 4.58
C SER A 4 -15.57 1.68 4.35
N GLU A 5 -16.37 2.19 3.40
CA GLU A 5 -17.63 1.58 2.98
C GLU A 5 -17.40 0.19 2.35
N PHE A 6 -16.33 0.03 1.58
CA PHE A 6 -16.01 -1.26 0.98
C PHE A 6 -15.53 -2.27 2.02
N THR A 7 -14.66 -1.89 2.95
CA THR A 7 -14.18 -2.79 4.02
C THR A 7 -15.30 -3.12 5.01
N GLN A 8 -16.25 -2.22 5.25
CA GLN A 8 -17.46 -2.53 6.01
C GLN A 8 -18.26 -3.66 5.34
N LYS A 9 -18.45 -3.60 4.02
CA LYS A 9 -19.11 -4.68 3.25
C LYS A 9 -18.35 -6.01 3.28
N LEU A 10 -17.04 -6.01 3.55
CA LEU A 10 -16.29 -7.25 3.79
C LEU A 10 -16.69 -7.83 5.15
N SER A 11 -16.69 -7.00 6.20
CA SER A 11 -17.11 -7.41 7.54
C SER A 11 -18.55 -7.92 7.59
N GLU A 12 -19.49 -7.26 6.90
CA GLU A 12 -20.90 -7.70 6.79
C GLU A 12 -21.06 -9.09 6.13
N ARG A 13 -20.05 -9.54 5.38
CA ARG A 13 -19.97 -10.88 4.76
C ARG A 13 -19.13 -11.87 5.57
N ASN A 14 -18.77 -11.53 6.82
CA ASN A 14 -17.89 -12.31 7.69
C ASN A 14 -16.49 -12.52 7.11
N ILE A 15 -16.01 -11.60 6.28
CA ILE A 15 -14.62 -11.60 5.80
C ILE A 15 -13.76 -10.85 6.82
N GLU A 16 -13.12 -11.61 7.70
CA GLU A 16 -12.33 -11.09 8.81
C GLU A 16 -10.84 -10.93 8.49
N GLN A 17 -10.40 -11.38 7.31
CA GLN A 17 -9.01 -11.25 6.86
C GLN A 17 -8.91 -10.49 5.54
N TYR A 18 -8.25 -9.35 5.56
CA TYR A 18 -7.95 -8.56 4.36
C TYR A 18 -6.77 -7.61 4.58
N ALA A 19 -6.14 -7.19 3.49
CA ALA A 19 -5.12 -6.15 3.49
C ALA A 19 -5.57 -4.94 2.67
N VAL A 20 -5.14 -3.76 3.09
CA VAL A 20 -5.36 -2.48 2.42
C VAL A 20 -4.00 -1.82 2.19
N SER A 21 -3.65 -1.52 0.94
CA SER A 21 -2.47 -0.72 0.60
C SER A 21 -2.90 0.56 -0.08
N LYS A 22 -2.74 1.69 0.62
CA LYS A 22 -2.98 3.03 0.10
C LYS A 22 -1.65 3.67 -0.31
N ARG A 23 -1.66 4.28 -1.49
CA ARG A 23 -0.49 4.72 -2.24
C ARG A 23 -0.74 6.13 -2.76
N HIS A 24 0.19 7.05 -2.49
CA HIS A 24 0.12 8.40 -3.05
C HIS A 24 1.50 9.03 -3.12
N CYS A 25 1.68 10.00 -4.01
CA CYS A 25 2.81 10.92 -3.98
C CYS A 25 2.27 12.34 -3.77
N SER A 26 2.96 13.17 -2.99
CA SER A 26 2.49 14.55 -2.79
C SER A 26 2.65 15.35 -4.08
N GLY A 27 1.62 16.12 -4.41
CA GLY A 27 1.63 17.01 -5.58
C GLY A 27 1.23 16.35 -6.90
N THR A 28 0.94 15.05 -6.94
CA THR A 28 0.34 14.43 -8.13
C THR A 28 -1.15 14.72 -8.19
N ILE A 29 -1.62 15.37 -9.25
CA ILE A 29 -3.04 15.60 -9.53
C ILE A 29 -3.40 14.83 -10.80
N GLU A 30 -4.45 14.03 -10.74
CA GLU A 30 -4.93 13.24 -11.87
C GLU A 30 -6.36 13.66 -12.25
N MET A 31 -6.63 13.71 -13.55
CA MET A 31 -7.94 14.03 -14.11
C MET A 31 -8.42 12.90 -15.00
N PHE A 32 -9.65 12.44 -14.75
CA PHE A 32 -10.29 11.37 -15.50
C PHE A 32 -11.61 11.83 -16.06
N GLN A 33 -11.91 11.45 -17.30
CA GLN A 33 -13.24 11.57 -17.85
C GLN A 33 -13.99 10.25 -17.63
N ILE A 34 -15.06 10.31 -16.84
CA ILE A 34 -15.87 9.16 -16.44
C ILE A 34 -17.31 9.45 -16.85
N ASN A 35 -17.85 8.70 -17.82
CA ASN A 35 -19.23 8.83 -18.30
C ASN A 35 -19.62 10.28 -18.64
N GLY A 36 -18.71 11.02 -19.31
CA GLY A 36 -18.92 12.42 -19.69
C GLY A 36 -18.75 13.45 -18.57
N LYS A 37 -18.46 13.01 -17.33
CA LYS A 37 -18.12 13.89 -16.20
C LYS A 37 -16.62 13.87 -15.95
N VAL A 38 -16.05 15.03 -15.65
CA VAL A 38 -14.65 15.13 -15.22
C VAL A 38 -14.57 14.86 -13.72
N CYS A 39 -13.73 13.91 -13.34
CA CYS A 39 -13.28 13.74 -11.97
C CYS A 39 -11.81 14.16 -11.87
N SER A 40 -11.51 15.06 -10.94
CA SER A 40 -10.14 15.46 -10.60
C SER A 40 -9.88 15.09 -9.15
N SER A 41 -8.66 14.64 -8.82
CA SER A 41 -8.24 14.62 -7.42
C SER A 41 -8.22 16.05 -6.89
N GLN A 42 -9.07 16.38 -5.92
CA GLN A 42 -8.98 17.66 -5.21
C GLN A 42 -7.80 17.58 -4.22
N GLY A 43 -6.58 17.75 -4.74
CA GLY A 43 -5.32 17.51 -4.03
C GLY A 43 -4.57 16.29 -4.57
N SER A 44 -3.76 15.65 -3.72
CA SER A 44 -2.95 14.50 -4.11
C SER A 44 -3.81 13.30 -4.51
N TYR A 45 -3.59 12.80 -5.73
CA TYR A 45 -4.12 11.54 -6.20
C TYR A 45 -3.61 10.40 -5.32
N PHE A 46 -4.52 9.49 -4.97
CA PHE A 46 -4.19 8.26 -4.27
C PHE A 46 -4.89 7.07 -4.91
N GLU A 47 -4.25 5.93 -4.74
CA GLU A 47 -4.80 4.62 -5.08
C GLU A 47 -4.85 3.78 -3.81
N VAL A 48 -5.93 3.04 -3.63
CA VAL A 48 -6.11 2.08 -2.55
C VAL A 48 -6.39 0.73 -3.18
N TYR A 49 -5.64 -0.27 -2.73
CA TYR A 49 -5.80 -1.65 -3.13
C TYR A 49 -6.27 -2.45 -1.93
N VAL A 50 -7.43 -3.10 -2.07
CA VAL A 50 -7.99 -3.99 -1.05
C VAL A 50 -7.87 -5.41 -1.55
N ILE A 51 -7.22 -6.27 -0.77
CA ILE A 51 -6.99 -7.68 -1.08
C ILE A 51 -7.64 -8.52 0.01
N TRP A 52 -8.47 -9.48 -0.37
CA TRP A 52 -9.16 -10.38 0.56
C TRP A 52 -9.31 -11.77 -0.05
N LYS A 53 -9.64 -12.75 0.79
CA LYS A 53 -10.12 -14.06 0.37
C LYS A 53 -11.60 -14.18 0.71
N GLU A 54 -12.39 -14.69 -0.23
CA GLU A 54 -13.80 -15.01 -0.04
C GLU A 54 -14.02 -16.41 -0.63
N GLU A 55 -14.55 -17.32 0.18
CA GLU A 55 -14.59 -18.75 -0.12
C GLU A 55 -13.19 -19.28 -0.50
N ASP A 56 -13.03 -19.85 -1.70
CA ASP A 56 -11.75 -20.34 -2.20
C ASP A 56 -11.17 -19.46 -3.33
N THR A 57 -11.50 -18.16 -3.34
CA THR A 57 -10.95 -17.22 -4.30
C THR A 57 -10.41 -15.98 -3.59
N SER A 58 -9.17 -15.60 -3.93
CA SER A 58 -8.61 -14.32 -3.51
C SER A 58 -8.94 -13.25 -4.54
N PHE A 59 -9.15 -12.03 -4.09
CA PHE A 59 -9.53 -10.91 -4.94
C PHE A 59 -8.65 -9.69 -4.65
N VAL A 60 -8.46 -8.85 -5.66
CA VAL A 60 -7.95 -7.48 -5.51
C VAL A 60 -8.96 -6.49 -6.07
N LYS A 61 -9.18 -5.38 -5.36
CA LYS A 61 -9.96 -4.24 -5.83
C LYS A 61 -9.14 -2.97 -5.72
N LYS A 62 -9.09 -2.20 -6.80
CA LYS A 62 -8.58 -0.83 -6.81
C LYS A 62 -9.72 0.15 -6.48
N ILE A 63 -9.41 1.16 -5.69
CA ILE A 63 -10.25 2.31 -5.37
C ILE A 63 -9.35 3.54 -5.50
N ASP A 64 -9.81 4.61 -6.13
CA ASP A 64 -9.08 5.88 -6.16
C ASP A 64 -9.99 7.05 -5.79
N ASN A 65 -9.48 8.28 -5.86
CA ASN A 65 -10.26 9.49 -5.58
C ASN A 65 -11.58 9.56 -6.38
N CYS A 66 -11.66 8.87 -7.52
CA CYS A 66 -12.74 9.00 -8.49
C CYS A 66 -13.73 7.84 -8.49
N GLY A 67 -13.44 6.75 -7.79
CA GLY A 67 -14.40 5.66 -7.65
C GLY A 67 -13.79 4.30 -7.41
N LEU A 68 -14.66 3.29 -7.50
CA LEU A 68 -14.28 1.88 -7.36
C LEU A 68 -13.98 1.27 -8.74
N TYR A 69 -13.09 0.29 -8.73
CA TYR A 69 -12.85 -0.58 -9.86
C TYR A 69 -13.52 -1.92 -9.62
N LEU A 70 -13.77 -2.67 -10.69
CA LEU A 70 -14.21 -4.06 -10.61
C LEU A 70 -13.18 -4.90 -9.83
N SER A 71 -13.68 -5.90 -9.09
CA SER A 71 -12.82 -6.85 -8.38
C SER A 71 -12.17 -7.79 -9.40
N ILE A 72 -10.90 -8.11 -9.21
CA ILE A 72 -10.16 -9.05 -10.06
C ILE A 72 -9.87 -10.30 -9.22
N PRO A 73 -10.28 -11.50 -9.68
CA PRO A 73 -9.88 -12.74 -9.03
C PRO A 73 -8.39 -12.98 -9.23
N LEU A 74 -7.72 -13.44 -8.18
CA LEU A 74 -6.31 -13.78 -8.16
C LEU A 74 -6.12 -15.29 -8.32
N PRO A 75 -5.04 -15.74 -8.98
CA PRO A 75 -4.80 -17.16 -9.25
C PRO A 75 -4.35 -17.97 -8.03
N ASN A 76 -4.00 -17.31 -6.92
CA ASN A 76 -3.51 -17.97 -5.70
C ASN A 76 -3.88 -17.14 -4.45
N HIS A 77 -3.58 -17.72 -3.28
CA HIS A 77 -3.90 -17.17 -1.96
C HIS A 77 -2.69 -16.58 -1.22
N SER A 78 -1.60 -16.29 -1.95
CA SER A 78 -0.30 -15.93 -1.35
C SER A 78 -0.36 -14.74 -0.37
N ILE A 79 -1.25 -13.78 -0.61
CA ILE A 79 -1.44 -12.64 0.29
C ILE A 79 -2.13 -13.06 1.59
N SER A 80 -3.24 -13.81 1.51
CA SER A 80 -3.96 -14.30 2.70
C SER A 80 -3.13 -15.30 3.51
N GLU A 81 -2.38 -16.17 2.83
CA GLU A 81 -1.44 -17.11 3.47
C GLU A 81 -0.36 -16.34 4.22
N PHE A 82 0.28 -15.35 3.58
CA PHE A 82 1.31 -14.54 4.21
C PHE A 82 0.80 -13.76 5.43
N ILE A 83 -0.43 -13.21 5.36
CA ILE A 83 -1.07 -12.56 6.51
C ILE A 83 -1.25 -13.56 7.65
N THR A 84 -1.79 -14.75 7.36
CA THR A 84 -2.04 -15.79 8.37
C THR A 84 -0.75 -16.21 9.07
N GLU A 85 0.33 -16.39 8.31
CA GLU A 85 1.62 -16.85 8.82
C GLU A 85 2.36 -15.80 9.67
N ASN A 86 2.19 -14.51 9.35
CA ASN A 86 3.04 -13.44 9.89
C ASN A 86 2.29 -12.37 10.69
N HIS A 87 0.97 -12.53 10.87
CA HIS A 87 0.11 -11.53 11.53
C HIS A 87 0.65 -11.05 12.88
N ASP A 88 1.12 -11.97 13.73
CA ASP A 88 1.61 -11.62 15.06
C ASP A 88 2.90 -10.81 15.02
N SER A 89 3.78 -11.06 14.03
CA SER A 89 5.00 -10.28 13.84
C SER A 89 4.71 -8.85 13.35
N MET A 90 3.62 -8.64 12.61
CA MET A 90 3.26 -7.33 12.03
C MET A 90 2.74 -6.30 13.05
N LYS A 91 2.40 -6.71 14.28
CA LYS A 91 1.65 -5.88 15.23
C LYS A 91 2.39 -4.63 15.70
N GLU A 92 3.71 -4.73 15.82
CA GLU A 92 4.58 -3.73 16.43
C GLU A 92 5.64 -3.20 15.45
N GLU A 93 5.52 -3.53 14.16
CA GLU A 93 6.49 -3.08 13.17
C GLU A 93 6.34 -1.60 12.85
N GLU A 94 7.47 -0.91 12.86
CA GLU A 94 7.58 0.49 12.46
C GLU A 94 8.77 0.68 11.52
N VAL A 95 8.55 1.41 10.43
CA VAL A 95 9.63 1.79 9.52
C VAL A 95 10.41 2.92 10.16
N LYS A 96 11.71 2.75 10.27
CA LYS A 96 12.61 3.81 10.72
C LYS A 96 12.89 4.76 9.57
N ASN A 97 13.00 6.05 9.86
CA ASN A 97 13.35 7.04 8.85
C ASN A 97 14.73 6.73 8.24
N TYR A 98 14.96 7.20 7.01
CA TYR A 98 16.28 7.21 6.40
C TYR A 98 17.32 7.87 7.34
N GLU A 99 18.43 7.18 7.59
CA GLU A 99 19.50 7.66 8.46
C GLU A 99 20.88 7.25 7.93
N ILE A 100 21.91 8.08 8.15
CA ILE A 100 23.28 7.86 7.67
C ILE A 100 24.22 7.66 8.86
N ALA A 101 25.23 6.81 8.70
CA ALA A 101 26.13 6.42 9.80
C ALA A 101 27.05 7.55 10.31
N SER A 102 27.36 8.56 9.48
CA SER A 102 28.24 9.66 9.87
C SER A 102 27.77 11.01 9.32
N GLN A 103 27.91 12.06 10.14
CA GLN A 103 27.85 13.43 9.67
C GLN A 103 29.13 13.73 8.87
N LEU A 104 29.11 13.55 7.55
CA LEU A 104 30.18 14.09 6.71
C LEU A 104 30.25 15.61 6.91
N SER A 105 31.46 16.08 7.20
CA SER A 105 31.81 17.47 7.49
C SER A 105 31.66 18.36 6.25
N GLY A 106 30.46 18.87 6.00
CA GLY A 106 30.23 19.87 4.96
C GLY A 106 28.77 20.06 4.57
N PRO A 107 28.43 21.18 3.92
CA PRO A 107 27.11 21.37 3.34
C PRO A 107 26.88 20.30 2.26
N ILE A 108 25.85 19.48 2.48
CA ILE A 108 25.39 18.49 1.51
C ILE A 108 24.45 19.16 0.50
N SER A 109 24.57 18.77 -0.78
CA SER A 109 23.66 19.21 -1.83
C SER A 109 22.23 18.70 -1.55
N ARG A 110 21.21 19.40 -2.03
CA ARG A 110 19.82 19.00 -1.82
C ARG A 110 19.56 17.61 -2.44
N THR A 111 19.13 16.67 -1.61
CA THR A 111 18.59 15.38 -2.07
C THR A 111 17.30 15.61 -2.85
N THR A 112 17.06 14.80 -3.89
CA THR A 112 15.79 14.81 -4.62
C THR A 112 14.65 14.52 -3.66
N VAL A 113 13.62 15.37 -3.66
CA VAL A 113 12.42 15.15 -2.86
C VAL A 113 11.74 13.87 -3.36
N GLN A 114 11.59 12.88 -2.49
CA GLN A 114 10.82 11.66 -2.74
C GLN A 114 9.55 11.69 -1.88
N PRO A 115 8.44 12.30 -2.34
CA PRO A 115 7.27 12.51 -1.51
C PRO A 115 6.23 11.39 -1.69
N CYS A 116 6.67 10.14 -1.87
CA CYS A 116 5.81 9.01 -2.14
C CYS A 116 5.64 8.15 -0.90
N PHE A 117 4.39 7.94 -0.52
CA PHE A 117 4.03 7.33 0.75
C PHE A 117 3.19 6.07 0.55
N ARG A 118 3.34 5.16 1.50
CA ARG A 118 2.54 3.96 1.66
C ARG A 118 1.85 4.00 3.01
N GLU A 119 0.58 3.62 3.01
CA GLU A 119 -0.21 3.34 4.20
C GLU A 119 -0.76 1.93 4.03
N VAL A 120 -0.23 0.98 4.79
CA VAL A 120 -0.58 -0.45 4.67
C VAL A 120 -1.28 -0.86 5.94
N SER A 121 -2.41 -1.54 5.81
CA SER A 121 -3.18 -2.06 6.93
C SER A 121 -3.54 -3.52 6.69
N VAL A 122 -3.50 -4.30 7.76
CA VAL A 122 -3.93 -5.69 7.78
C VAL A 122 -5.01 -5.82 8.82
N THR A 123 -6.11 -6.47 8.45
CA THR A 123 -7.15 -6.89 9.37
C THR A 123 -7.15 -8.41 9.44
N HIS A 124 -7.16 -8.98 10.64
CA HIS A 124 -7.28 -10.41 10.90
C HIS A 124 -8.02 -10.63 12.23
N ALA A 125 -9.08 -11.45 12.22
CA ALA A 125 -9.90 -11.75 13.41
C ALA A 125 -10.36 -10.47 14.15
N ASN A 126 -10.81 -9.47 13.38
CA ASN A 126 -11.27 -8.15 13.87
C ASN A 126 -10.21 -7.27 14.56
N MET A 127 -8.93 -7.68 14.59
CA MET A 127 -7.81 -6.80 14.93
C MET A 127 -7.28 -6.15 13.65
N SER A 128 -6.83 -4.90 13.75
CA SER A 128 -6.23 -4.19 12.63
C SER A 128 -4.93 -3.53 13.03
N HIS A 129 -3.90 -3.72 12.20
CA HIS A 129 -2.59 -3.12 12.37
C HIS A 129 -2.25 -2.32 11.12
N ASN A 130 -1.58 -1.19 11.29
CA ASN A 130 -1.20 -0.34 10.17
C ASN A 130 0.21 0.21 10.32
N ILE A 131 0.88 0.34 9.19
CA ILE A 131 2.16 1.04 9.07
C ILE A 131 2.03 2.14 8.04
N LYS A 132 2.79 3.21 8.24
CA LYS A 132 2.91 4.30 7.27
C LYS A 132 4.38 4.63 7.11
N TYR A 133 4.82 4.79 5.86
CA TYR A 133 6.21 5.08 5.57
C TYR A 133 6.37 5.85 4.26
N ASN A 134 7.52 6.54 4.13
CA ASN A 134 7.98 7.09 2.87
C ASN A 134 8.79 6.01 2.13
N LEU A 135 8.66 5.91 0.81
CA LEU A 135 9.49 5.01 0.00
C LEU A 135 10.98 5.33 0.14
N PHE A 136 11.34 6.58 0.43
CA PHE A 136 12.73 6.97 0.66
C PHE A 136 13.35 6.26 1.87
N ASP A 137 12.56 6.00 2.92
CA ASP A 137 13.01 5.30 4.13
C ASP A 137 13.39 3.85 3.85
N LEU A 138 12.90 3.28 2.75
CA LEU A 138 13.23 1.93 2.29
C LEU A 138 14.37 1.88 1.27
N SER A 139 14.94 3.04 0.90
CA SER A 139 15.87 3.16 -0.23
C SER A 139 17.32 3.39 0.21
N ASN A 140 18.25 3.17 -0.73
CA ASN A 140 19.62 3.69 -0.70
C ASN A 140 19.82 4.78 -1.77
N ASP A 141 18.74 5.40 -2.25
CA ASP A 141 18.78 6.42 -3.31
C ASP A 141 19.26 7.78 -2.80
N GLY A 142 19.50 7.88 -1.48
CA GLY A 142 20.17 9.01 -0.86
C GLY A 142 21.65 9.10 -1.24
N LEU A 143 22.32 10.13 -0.72
CA LEU A 143 23.74 10.34 -0.98
C LEU A 143 24.62 9.26 -0.33
N GLU A 144 24.16 8.68 0.78
CA GLU A 144 24.89 7.70 1.57
C GLU A 144 24.03 6.46 1.79
N LYS A 145 24.67 5.36 2.18
CA LYS A 145 23.93 4.14 2.52
C LYS A 145 23.01 4.43 3.72
N ASN A 146 21.74 4.09 3.57
CA ASN A 146 20.77 4.15 4.65
C ASN A 146 21.05 3.02 5.65
N ILE A 147 21.37 3.37 6.90
CA ILE A 147 21.67 2.39 7.94
C ILE A 147 20.46 1.56 8.34
N ASN A 148 19.25 2.08 8.10
CA ASN A 148 17.99 1.40 8.39
C ASN A 148 17.49 0.58 7.19
N TYR A 149 18.18 0.57 6.04
CA TYR A 149 17.75 -0.12 4.82
C TYR A 149 17.42 -1.60 5.03
N ASP A 150 18.38 -2.35 5.58
CA ASP A 150 18.24 -3.81 5.75
C ASP A 150 17.14 -4.13 6.79
N TYR A 151 17.08 -3.36 7.88
CA TYR A 151 16.03 -3.48 8.89
C TYR A 151 14.64 -3.22 8.30
N ASN A 152 14.44 -2.08 7.63
CA ASN A 152 13.15 -1.69 7.10
C ASN A 152 12.64 -2.65 6.01
N ASN A 153 13.53 -3.12 5.12
CA ASN A 153 13.15 -4.07 4.07
C ASN A 153 12.90 -5.50 4.61
N SER A 154 13.27 -5.79 5.86
CA SER A 154 13.00 -7.07 6.52
C SER A 154 11.66 -7.12 7.26
N LEU A 155 10.97 -5.98 7.43
CA LEU A 155 9.67 -5.91 8.11
C LEU A 155 8.59 -6.65 7.30
N HIS A 156 7.78 -7.47 7.98
CA HIS A 156 6.73 -8.27 7.35
C HIS A 156 5.65 -7.41 6.69
N MET A 157 5.30 -6.26 7.28
CA MET A 157 4.39 -5.28 6.68
C MET A 157 4.94 -4.68 5.36
N VAL A 158 6.27 -4.50 5.27
CA VAL A 158 6.93 -4.02 4.04
C VAL A 158 7.00 -5.13 2.99
N MET A 159 7.30 -6.36 3.41
CA MET A 159 7.25 -7.54 2.54
C MET A 159 5.83 -7.79 2.01
N LEU A 160 4.79 -7.57 2.83
CA LEU A 160 3.39 -7.65 2.40
C LEU A 160 3.08 -6.60 1.32
N ASP A 161 3.47 -5.33 1.49
CA ASP A 161 3.25 -4.31 0.44
C ASP A 161 4.02 -4.63 -0.85
N THR A 162 5.18 -5.28 -0.72
CA THR A 162 5.95 -5.76 -1.87
C THR A 162 5.17 -6.83 -2.64
N LYS A 163 4.62 -7.84 -1.95
CA LYS A 163 3.76 -8.85 -2.58
C LYS A 163 2.50 -8.23 -3.20
N ILE A 164 1.88 -7.26 -2.53
CA ILE A 164 0.74 -6.52 -3.09
C ILE A 164 1.16 -5.75 -4.36
N SER A 165 2.36 -5.16 -4.38
CA SER A 165 2.90 -4.48 -5.56
C SER A 165 3.07 -5.43 -6.75
N GLU A 166 3.51 -6.66 -6.52
CA GLU A 166 3.63 -7.69 -7.55
C GLU A 166 2.26 -8.09 -8.11
N VAL A 167 1.25 -8.24 -7.24
CA VAL A 167 -0.14 -8.49 -7.65
C VAL A 167 -0.66 -7.36 -8.54
N ILE A 168 -0.45 -6.10 -8.12
CA ILE A 168 -0.88 -4.92 -8.88
C ILE A 168 -0.19 -4.86 -10.23
N LYS A 169 1.14 -5.05 -10.28
CA LYS A 169 1.92 -5.05 -11.52
C LYS A 169 1.43 -6.12 -12.49
N THR A 170 1.16 -7.32 -11.99
CA THR A 170 0.66 -8.45 -12.80
C THR A 170 -0.73 -8.19 -13.37
N HIS A 171 -1.58 -7.43 -12.65
CA HIS A 171 -2.98 -7.19 -13.02
C HIS A 171 -3.26 -5.78 -13.52
N GLN A 172 -2.23 -4.96 -13.77
CA GLN A 172 -2.36 -3.52 -14.07
C GLN A 172 -3.35 -3.25 -15.22
N ASN A 173 -3.27 -4.04 -16.30
CA ASN A 173 -4.10 -3.88 -17.49
C ASN A 173 -5.53 -4.42 -17.35
N LYS A 174 -5.84 -5.09 -16.23
CA LYS A 174 -7.15 -5.69 -15.94
C LYS A 174 -8.03 -4.81 -15.05
N PHE A 175 -7.48 -3.77 -14.42
CA PHE A 175 -8.28 -2.83 -13.64
C PHE A 175 -9.22 -2.02 -14.54
N ARG A 176 -10.53 -2.21 -14.34
CA ARG A 176 -11.59 -1.45 -15.03
C ARG A 176 -12.46 -0.73 -14.00
N ARG A 177 -12.76 0.55 -14.25
CA ARG A 177 -13.69 1.32 -13.40
C ARG A 177 -15.08 0.69 -13.46
N GLN A 178 -15.79 0.74 -12.34
CA GLN A 178 -17.19 0.36 -12.24
C GLN A 178 -18.10 1.45 -12.82
#